data_AF-A0A7S0QYH2-F1
#
_entry.id   AF-A0A7S0QYH2-F1
#
_cell.length_a   1.000
_cell.length_b   1.000
_cell.length_c   1.000
_cell.angle_alpha   90.00
_cell.angle_beta   90.00
_cell.angle_gamma   90.00
#
_symmetry.space_group_name_H-M   'P 1'
#
loop_
_entity.id
_entity.type
_entity.pdbx_description
1 polymer ?
#
loop_
_entity_poly.entity_id
_entity_poly.type
_entity_poly.pdbx_seq_one_letter_code
_entity_poly.pdbx_strand_id
1 'polypeptide(L)'
;MTAVTFLKEKGSLDILLKIIGANLGDHGVVAPACDLLVGLSRHEKSAKQLPAMEVSCCLRDVLVGYLGRWDVCSASLRVLKNLAKCDETRLALLRSTECTKLLLGVSRILARLPERRKLFKRAYRTLWLMFAGLVPPLPMPDVRAEDEGEVAE
;
A
#
# COMPACT_ATOMS: atom_id res chain seq x y z
N MET A 1 -12.16 12.29 19.50
CA MET A 1 -12.20 10.83 19.26
C MET A 1 -11.50 10.59 17.92
N THR A 2 -10.39 9.86 17.87
CA THR A 2 -9.69 9.61 16.60
C THR A 2 -10.31 8.39 15.91
N ALA A 3 -10.27 8.31 14.57
CA ALA A 3 -10.74 7.12 13.83
C ALA A 3 -10.15 5.80 14.36
N VAL A 4 -8.95 5.88 14.92
CA VAL A 4 -8.21 4.82 15.62
C VAL A 4 -8.95 4.30 16.86
N THR A 5 -9.55 5.19 17.65
CA THR A 5 -10.33 4.80 18.84
C THR A 5 -11.60 4.05 18.42
N PHE A 6 -12.24 4.50 17.34
CA PHE A 6 -13.43 3.84 16.78
C PHE A 6 -13.14 2.42 16.23
N LEU A 7 -11.94 2.19 15.68
CA LEU A 7 -11.55 0.87 15.18
C LEU A 7 -11.16 -0.12 16.27
N LYS A 8 -10.63 0.38 17.39
CA LYS A 8 -10.30 -0.46 18.56
C LYS A 8 -11.53 -1.01 19.26
N GLU A 9 -12.63 -0.26 19.29
CA GLU A 9 -13.74 -0.56 20.19
C GLU A 9 -14.70 -1.64 19.69
N LYS A 10 -14.70 -2.04 18.40
CA LYS A 10 -15.78 -2.90 17.85
C LYS A 10 -15.41 -3.93 16.77
N GLY A 11 -14.14 -4.29 16.56
CA GLY A 11 -13.79 -5.25 15.49
C GLY A 11 -14.07 -4.74 14.07
N SER A 12 -14.23 -3.42 13.93
CA SER A 12 -14.58 -2.74 12.67
C SER A 12 -13.54 -2.95 11.56
N LEU A 13 -12.28 -3.21 11.94
CA LEU A 13 -11.21 -3.50 10.98
C LEU A 13 -11.39 -4.89 10.36
N ASP A 14 -11.72 -5.91 11.15
CA ASP A 14 -11.99 -7.25 10.62
C ASP A 14 -13.19 -7.24 9.68
N ILE A 15 -14.21 -6.45 10.03
CA ILE A 15 -15.38 -6.22 9.16
C ILE A 15 -14.93 -5.55 7.85
N LEU A 16 -14.09 -4.51 7.92
CA LEU A 16 -13.57 -3.83 6.73
C LEU A 16 -12.79 -4.78 5.83
N LEU A 17 -11.90 -5.60 6.39
CA LEU A 17 -11.12 -6.59 5.63
C LEU A 17 -12.02 -7.67 5.00
N LYS A 18 -13.06 -8.12 5.73
CA LYS A 18 -14.07 -9.06 5.20
C LYS A 18 -14.89 -8.44 4.08
N ILE A 19 -15.28 -7.17 4.19
CA ILE A 19 -16.00 -6.44 3.14
C ILE A 19 -15.14 -6.37 1.88
N ILE A 20 -13.85 -6.00 2.01
CA ILE A 20 -12.95 -5.97 0.85
C ILE A 20 -12.84 -7.35 0.20
N GLY A 21 -12.59 -8.40 0.99
CA GLY A 21 -12.43 -9.77 0.49
C GLY A 21 -13.69 -10.31 -0.18
N ALA A 22 -14.87 -10.04 0.39
CA ALA A 22 -16.15 -10.47 -0.18
C ALA A 22 -16.54 -9.72 -1.46
N ASN A 23 -15.99 -8.51 -1.67
CA ASN A 23 -16.35 -7.62 -2.76
C ASN A 23 -15.16 -7.34 -3.71
N LEU A 24 -14.21 -8.27 -3.84
CA LEU A 24 -13.04 -8.09 -4.72
C LEU A 24 -13.37 -7.80 -6.20
N GLY A 25 -14.61 -7.99 -6.65
CA GLY A 25 -15.06 -7.58 -7.99
C GLY A 25 -15.73 -6.21 -8.07
N ASP A 26 -16.09 -5.60 -6.93
CA ASP A 26 -16.83 -4.35 -6.86
C ASP A 26 -15.90 -3.17 -6.50
N HIS A 27 -15.51 -2.43 -7.54
CA HIS A 27 -14.66 -1.24 -7.41
C HIS A 27 -15.29 -0.17 -6.50
N GLY A 28 -16.61 -0.01 -6.54
CA GLY A 28 -17.35 0.98 -5.74
C GLY A 28 -17.28 0.71 -4.24
N VAL A 29 -17.02 -0.55 -3.85
CA VAL A 29 -16.82 -0.95 -2.46
C VAL A 29 -15.33 -0.98 -2.10
N VAL A 30 -14.49 -1.56 -2.95
CA VAL A 30 -13.07 -1.79 -2.63
C VAL A 30 -12.26 -0.50 -2.61
N ALA A 31 -12.49 0.42 -3.55
CA ALA A 31 -11.74 1.67 -3.60
C ALA A 31 -11.89 2.52 -2.31
N PRO A 32 -13.09 2.85 -1.82
CA PRO A 32 -13.24 3.61 -0.59
C PRO A 32 -12.75 2.83 0.64
N ALA A 33 -12.88 1.51 0.65
CA ALA A 33 -12.36 0.68 1.74
C ALA A 33 -10.81 0.71 1.80
N CYS A 34 -10.14 0.69 0.65
CA CYS A 34 -8.69 0.88 0.57
C CYS A 34 -8.28 2.30 1.02
N ASP A 35 -9.04 3.33 0.67
CA ASP A 35 -8.77 4.70 1.12
C ASP A 35 -8.92 4.87 2.63
N LEU A 36 -9.89 4.20 3.25
CA LEU A 36 -9.99 4.11 4.71
C LEU A 36 -8.72 3.49 5.29
N LEU A 37 -8.26 2.34 4.77
CA LEU A 37 -7.00 1.72 5.20
C LEU A 37 -5.78 2.65 5.03
N VAL A 38 -5.76 3.49 3.98
CA VAL A 38 -4.71 4.52 3.81
C VAL A 38 -4.78 5.54 4.94
N GLY A 39 -5.96 6.04 5.27
CA GLY A 39 -6.17 6.98 6.37
C GLY A 39 -5.70 6.41 7.72
N LEU A 40 -5.96 5.12 7.95
CA LEU A 40 -5.56 4.43 9.16
C LEU A 40 -4.07 4.17 9.23
N SER A 41 -3.46 3.69 8.15
CA SER A 41 -2.02 3.41 8.12
C SER A 41 -1.15 4.67 8.08
N ARG A 42 -1.71 5.85 7.76
CA ARG A 42 -0.93 7.10 7.62
C ARG A 42 -0.20 7.50 8.90
N HIS A 43 -0.80 7.24 10.06
CA HIS A 43 -0.24 7.61 11.36
C HIS A 43 0.45 6.43 12.02
N GLU A 44 1.68 6.61 12.49
CA GLU A 44 2.49 5.53 13.06
C GLU A 44 1.79 4.76 14.20
N LYS A 45 1.19 5.49 15.15
CA LYS A 45 0.44 4.90 16.28
C LYS A 45 -0.69 3.96 15.82
N SER A 46 -1.34 4.32 14.74
CA SER A 46 -2.44 3.57 14.14
C SER A 46 -1.93 2.41 13.31
N ALA A 47 -0.89 2.64 12.51
CA ALA A 47 -0.25 1.63 11.67
C ALA A 47 0.27 0.45 12.51
N LYS A 48 0.91 0.73 13.65
CA LYS A 48 1.39 -0.28 14.61
C LYS A 48 0.28 -1.17 15.17
N GLN A 49 -0.96 -0.69 15.15
CA GLN A 49 -2.12 -1.42 15.67
C GLN A 49 -2.85 -2.21 14.59
N LEU A 50 -2.48 -2.03 13.32
CA LEU A 50 -3.06 -2.81 12.24
C LEU A 50 -2.48 -4.23 12.27
N PRO A 51 -3.32 -5.26 12.09
CA PRO A 51 -2.91 -6.65 11.96
C PRO A 51 -2.23 -6.82 10.59
N ALA A 52 -0.92 -6.54 10.56
CA ALA A 52 -0.18 -6.32 9.31
C ALA A 52 -0.19 -7.55 8.39
N MET A 53 -0.26 -8.77 8.94
CA MET A 53 -0.35 -9.99 8.15
C MET A 53 -1.68 -10.05 7.40
N GLU A 54 -2.79 -9.87 8.11
CA GLU A 54 -4.17 -9.93 7.62
C GLU A 54 -4.40 -8.82 6.59
N VAL A 55 -3.95 -7.60 6.90
CA VAL A 55 -3.98 -6.47 5.96
C VAL A 55 -3.15 -6.80 4.73
N SER A 56 -1.93 -7.35 4.86
CA SER A 56 -1.10 -7.69 3.71
C SER A 56 -1.70 -8.76 2.82
N CYS A 57 -2.35 -9.78 3.40
CA CYS A 57 -3.04 -10.83 2.66
C CYS A 57 -4.23 -10.26 1.88
N CYS A 58 -5.05 -9.44 2.53
CA CYS A 58 -6.17 -8.77 1.87
C CYS A 58 -5.70 -7.86 0.72
N LEU A 59 -4.68 -7.03 0.96
CA LEU A 59 -4.13 -6.15 -0.08
C LEU A 59 -3.43 -6.90 -1.22
N ARG A 60 -2.91 -8.11 -0.97
CA ARG A 60 -2.38 -8.97 -2.03
C ARG A 60 -3.49 -9.35 -3.00
N ASP A 61 -4.61 -9.83 -2.46
CA ASP A 61 -5.75 -10.27 -3.27
C ASP A 61 -6.36 -9.08 -4.04
N VAL A 62 -6.42 -7.90 -3.41
CA VAL A 62 -6.78 -6.64 -4.09
C VAL A 62 -5.81 -6.32 -5.23
N LEU A 63 -4.51 -6.33 -4.99
CA LEU A 63 -3.51 -5.99 -6.01
C LEU A 63 -3.54 -6.95 -7.22
N VAL A 64 -3.85 -8.23 -6.99
CA VAL A 64 -4.03 -9.22 -8.06
C VAL A 64 -5.32 -8.97 -8.82
N GLY A 65 -6.46 -8.82 -8.12
CA GLY A 65 -7.78 -8.64 -8.73
C GLY A 65 -7.96 -7.30 -9.44
N TYR A 66 -7.27 -6.26 -8.99
CA TYR A 66 -7.39 -4.89 -9.49
C TYR A 66 -6.18 -4.45 -10.32
N LEU A 67 -5.35 -5.37 -10.83
CA LEU A 67 -4.26 -4.99 -11.73
C LEU A 67 -4.83 -4.25 -12.96
N GLY A 68 -4.38 -3.00 -13.19
CA GLY A 68 -4.95 -2.11 -14.20
C GLY A 68 -5.92 -1.05 -13.66
N ARG A 69 -6.45 -1.23 -12.44
CA ARG A 69 -7.22 -0.21 -11.69
C ARG A 69 -6.27 0.54 -10.76
N TRP A 70 -5.61 1.53 -11.35
CA TRP A 70 -4.41 2.15 -10.78
C TRP A 70 -4.65 2.94 -9.48
N ASP A 71 -5.85 3.45 -9.27
CA ASP A 71 -6.29 4.10 -8.04
C ASP A 71 -6.30 3.13 -6.85
N VAL A 72 -6.89 1.94 -7.01
CA VAL A 72 -6.92 0.90 -5.98
C VAL A 72 -5.52 0.34 -5.73
N CYS A 73 -4.74 0.10 -6.79
CA CYS A 73 -3.32 -0.28 -6.64
C CYS A 73 -2.52 0.80 -5.90
N SER A 74 -2.77 2.08 -6.21
CA SER A 74 -2.13 3.24 -5.58
C SER A 74 -2.38 3.26 -4.08
N ALA A 75 -3.65 3.07 -3.67
CA ALA A 75 -4.07 3.01 -2.28
C ALA A 75 -3.44 1.81 -1.55
N SER A 76 -3.54 0.61 -2.14
CA SER A 76 -2.96 -0.63 -1.59
C SER A 76 -1.46 -0.50 -1.33
N LEU A 77 -0.70 0.01 -2.30
CA LEU A 77 0.74 0.25 -2.15
C LEU A 77 1.05 1.34 -1.12
N ARG A 78 0.18 2.32 -0.90
CA ARG A 78 0.36 3.33 0.17
C ARG A 78 0.24 2.66 1.55
N VAL A 79 -0.75 1.79 1.73
CA VAL A 79 -0.93 1.06 3.00
C VAL A 79 0.29 0.21 3.30
N LEU A 80 0.72 -0.63 2.35
CA LEU A 80 1.92 -1.47 2.52
C LEU A 80 3.17 -0.65 2.83
N LYS A 81 3.39 0.46 2.10
CA LYS A 81 4.50 1.39 2.39
C LYS A 81 4.42 1.94 3.80
N ASN A 82 3.25 2.36 4.25
CA ASN A 82 3.07 2.95 5.57
C ASN A 82 3.34 1.92 6.68
N LEU A 83 2.87 0.69 6.51
CA LEU A 83 3.19 -0.44 7.40
C LEU A 83 4.70 -0.74 7.39
N ALA A 84 5.36 -0.71 6.23
CA ALA A 84 6.81 -0.97 6.14
C ALA A 84 7.67 0.10 6.84
N LYS A 85 7.13 1.29 7.15
CA LYS A 85 7.83 2.32 7.93
C LYS A 85 7.93 2.00 9.42
N CYS A 86 7.02 1.19 9.95
CA CYS A 86 7.01 0.87 11.39
C CYS A 86 7.70 -0.48 11.59
N ASP A 87 8.65 -0.56 12.51
CA ASP A 87 9.52 -1.74 12.66
C ASP A 87 8.72 -3.02 12.97
N GLU A 88 7.72 -2.94 13.86
CA GLU A 88 6.87 -4.07 14.27
C GLU A 88 6.10 -4.66 13.07
N THR A 89 5.43 -3.81 12.30
CA THR A 89 4.66 -4.22 11.12
C THR A 89 5.54 -4.56 9.94
N ARG A 90 6.73 -3.95 9.82
CA ARG A 90 7.74 -4.31 8.82
C ARG A 90 8.21 -5.75 9.01
N LEU A 91 8.46 -6.19 10.23
CA LEU A 91 8.84 -7.57 10.53
C LEU A 91 7.73 -8.56 10.14
N ALA A 92 6.47 -8.22 10.38
CA ALA A 92 5.34 -9.02 9.91
C ALA A 92 5.31 -9.12 8.38
N LEU A 93 5.45 -7.99 7.66
CA LEU A 93 5.51 -7.98 6.20
C LEU A 93 6.68 -8.81 5.65
N LEU A 94 7.85 -8.77 6.30
CA LEU A 94 9.03 -9.57 5.92
C LEU A 94 8.81 -11.07 6.09
N ARG A 95 8.04 -11.49 7.09
CA ARG A 95 7.64 -12.89 7.28
C ARG A 95 6.65 -13.36 6.22
N SER A 96 5.95 -12.44 5.55
CA SER A 96 5.06 -12.71 4.42
C SER A 96 5.85 -12.80 3.11
N THR A 97 6.33 -14.00 2.79
CA THR A 97 7.03 -14.29 1.52
C THR A 97 6.17 -13.97 0.30
N GLU A 98 4.87 -14.20 0.39
CA GLU A 98 3.91 -13.92 -0.69
C GLU A 98 3.73 -12.42 -0.94
N CYS A 99 3.69 -11.58 0.11
CA CYS A 99 3.66 -10.12 -0.04
C CYS A 99 4.91 -9.61 -0.78
N THR A 100 6.07 -10.16 -0.43
CA THR A 100 7.35 -9.82 -1.06
C THR A 100 7.36 -10.19 -2.54
N LYS A 101 6.99 -11.44 -2.88
CA LYS A 101 6.92 -11.90 -4.27
C LYS A 101 5.95 -11.06 -5.10
N LEU A 102 4.79 -10.72 -4.53
CA LEU A 102 3.81 -9.87 -5.19
C LEU A 102 4.38 -8.47 -5.45
N LEU A 103 4.99 -7.83 -4.45
CA LEU A 103 5.57 -6.50 -4.61
C LEU A 103 6.67 -6.49 -5.69
N LEU A 104 7.48 -7.54 -5.78
CA LEU A 104 8.45 -7.71 -6.87
C LEU A 104 7.77 -7.86 -8.23
N GLY A 105 6.71 -8.68 -8.33
CA GLY A 105 5.92 -8.86 -9.55
C GLY A 105 5.27 -7.56 -10.02
N VAL A 106 4.57 -6.85 -9.12
CA VAL A 106 3.96 -5.55 -9.38
C VAL A 106 5.02 -4.53 -9.79
N SER A 107 6.19 -4.50 -9.13
CA SER A 107 7.28 -3.60 -9.50
C SER A 107 7.81 -3.89 -10.90
N ARG A 108 7.95 -5.17 -11.30
CA ARG A 108 8.38 -5.55 -12.66
C ARG A 108 7.38 -5.12 -13.73
N ILE A 109 6.08 -5.23 -13.45
CA ILE A 109 5.03 -4.77 -14.36
C ILE A 109 5.09 -3.25 -14.49
N LEU A 110 5.10 -2.53 -13.36
CA LEU A 110 5.14 -1.06 -13.33
C LEU A 110 6.43 -0.49 -13.94
N ALA A 111 7.56 -1.20 -13.88
CA ALA A 111 8.80 -0.80 -14.53
C ALA A 111 8.69 -0.75 -16.06
N ARG A 112 7.75 -1.50 -16.65
CA ARG A 112 7.48 -1.52 -18.10
C ARG A 112 6.44 -0.48 -18.53
N LEU A 113 5.85 0.25 -17.58
CA LEU A 113 4.77 1.22 -17.79
C LEU A 113 5.27 2.62 -17.42
N PRO A 114 5.94 3.35 -18.33
CA PRO A 114 6.56 4.64 -18.04
C PRO A 114 5.55 5.69 -17.53
N GLU A 115 4.30 5.66 -18.02
CA GLU A 115 3.20 6.51 -17.58
C GLU A 115 2.78 6.27 -16.11
N ARG A 116 3.20 5.15 -15.51
CA ARG A 116 2.93 4.77 -14.12
C ARG A 116 4.16 4.87 -13.21
N ARG A 117 5.15 5.68 -13.56
CA ARG A 117 6.40 5.88 -12.78
C ARG A 117 6.17 6.22 -11.30
N LYS A 118 5.13 7.01 -10.96
CA LYS A 118 4.78 7.34 -9.57
C LYS A 118 4.39 6.10 -8.74
N LEU A 119 3.70 5.13 -9.35
CA LEU A 119 3.35 3.86 -8.71
C LEU A 119 4.58 2.96 -8.57
N PHE A 120 5.40 2.87 -9.61
CA PHE A 120 6.66 2.12 -9.56
C PHE A 120 7.55 2.60 -8.41
N LYS A 121 7.80 3.92 -8.32
CA LYS A 121 8.57 4.53 -7.21
C LYS A 121 8.01 4.11 -5.85
N ARG A 122 6.68 3.98 -5.71
CA ARG A 122 6.03 3.58 -4.45
C ARG A 122 6.18 2.11 -4.12
N ALA A 123 5.96 1.22 -5.10
CA ALA A 123 6.17 -0.21 -4.93
C ALA A 123 7.64 -0.49 -4.55
N TYR A 124 8.57 0.14 -5.27
CA TYR A 124 9.99 0.07 -4.98
C TYR A 124 10.33 0.61 -3.59
N ARG A 125 9.80 1.78 -3.21
CA ARG A 125 10.05 2.35 -1.89
C ARG A 125 9.56 1.43 -0.77
N THR A 126 8.48 0.70 -1.00
CA THR A 126 7.97 -0.30 -0.06
C THR A 126 8.97 -1.44 0.10
N LEU A 127 9.47 -1.99 -1.02
CA LEU A 127 10.53 -3.01 -1.01
C LEU A 127 11.81 -2.52 -0.32
N TRP A 128 12.24 -1.29 -0.62
CA TRP A 128 13.41 -0.69 0.03
C TRP A 128 13.25 -0.54 1.53
N LEU A 129 12.06 -0.14 2.00
CA LEU A 129 11.76 -0.05 3.43
C LEU A 129 11.78 -1.43 4.10
N MET A 130 11.25 -2.46 3.42
CA MET A 130 11.24 -3.83 3.94
C MET A 130 12.65 -4.41 4.00
N PHE A 131 13.44 -4.25 2.94
CA PHE A 131 14.74 -4.88 2.75
C PHE A 131 15.89 -3.87 2.81
N ALA A 132 15.83 -2.93 3.75
CA ALA A 132 16.87 -1.92 3.94
C ALA A 132 18.23 -2.63 4.11
N GLY A 133 19.14 -2.43 3.16
CA GLY A 133 20.45 -3.09 3.10
C GLY A 133 20.64 -4.09 1.95
N LEU A 134 19.56 -4.63 1.37
CA LEU A 134 19.63 -5.52 0.19
C LEU A 134 19.19 -4.84 -1.10
N VAL A 135 18.29 -3.86 -1.00
CA VAL A 135 17.80 -3.07 -2.14
C VAL A 135 18.42 -1.68 -2.04
N PRO A 136 19.14 -1.19 -3.07
CA PRO A 136 19.63 0.18 -3.07
C PRO A 136 18.45 1.16 -3.11
N PRO A 137 18.60 2.41 -2.65
CA PRO A 137 17.59 3.42 -2.94
C PRO A 137 17.52 3.68 -4.45
N LEU A 138 16.32 3.93 -4.99
CA LEU A 138 16.20 4.46 -6.37
C LEU A 138 16.99 5.77 -6.44
N PRO A 139 17.74 6.03 -7.53
CA PRO A 139 18.35 7.33 -7.75
C PRO A 139 17.24 8.38 -7.72
N MET A 140 17.38 9.34 -6.80
CA MET A 140 16.47 10.47 -6.72
C MET A 140 16.57 11.22 -8.06
N PRO A 141 15.46 11.51 -8.75
CA PRO A 141 15.53 12.48 -9.85
C PRO A 141 16.02 13.80 -9.25
N ASP A 142 16.91 14.48 -9.97
CA ASP A 142 17.32 15.84 -9.63
C ASP A 142 16.09 16.69 -9.29
N VAL A 143 16.19 17.44 -8.20
CA VAL A 143 15.13 18.30 -7.63
C VAL A 143 14.65 19.40 -8.61
N ARG A 144 15.13 19.40 -9.86
CA ARG A 144 14.86 20.40 -10.89
C ARG A 144 13.80 20.02 -11.92
N ALA A 145 13.25 18.80 -11.88
CA ALA A 145 12.37 18.31 -12.95
C ALA A 145 10.88 18.12 -12.57
N GLU A 146 10.46 18.48 -11.35
CA GLU A 146 9.06 18.34 -10.93
C GLU A 146 8.29 19.69 -10.86
N ASP A 147 8.91 20.83 -11.18
CA ASP A 147 8.28 22.17 -11.11
C ASP A 147 7.78 22.75 -12.45
N GLU A 148 7.95 22.05 -13.57
CA GLU A 148 7.39 22.51 -14.85
C GLU A 148 6.25 21.60 -15.31
N GLY A 149 5.01 22.04 -15.06
CA GLY A 149 3.86 21.63 -15.88
C GLY A 149 2.65 21.03 -15.14
N GLU A 150 2.29 21.55 -13.97
CA GLU A 150 0.89 21.62 -13.57
C GLU A 150 0.44 23.07 -13.80
N VAL A 151 0.01 23.37 -15.03
CA VAL A 151 -0.86 24.51 -15.30
C VAL A 151 -2.17 23.95 -15.82
N ALA A 152 -3.22 24.26 -15.08
CA ALA A 152 -4.59 23.88 -15.32
C ALA A 152 -5.14 24.53 -16.59
N GLU A 153 -5.83 23.74 -17.41
CA GLU A 153 -7.24 23.92 -17.81
C GLU A 153 -7.77 22.63 -18.44
#